data_AF-A0A376U6K8-F1
#
_entry.id   AF-A0A376U6K8-F1
#
_cell.length_a   1.000
_cell.length_b   1.000
_cell.length_c   1.000
_cell.angle_alpha   90.00
_cell.angle_beta   90.00
_cell.angle_gamma   90.00
#
_symmetry.space_group_name_H-M   'P 1'
#
loop_
_entity.id
_entity.type
_entity.pdbx_description
1 polymer ?
#
loop_
_entity_poly.entity_id
_entity_poly.type
_entity_poly.pdbx_seq_one_letter_code
_entity_poly.pdbx_strand_id
1 'polypeptide(L)'
;MIEHFGRRCQGWFEDDDGHREQCDFRFRFKNCPQCNAENDIAARRCRECDTVLVDPDDMLKAALRLKDALVLRCSGMSLQHGHDEKGEWLKITYYDEDGADVMSVSVCKRPAQRTAFEQLFYPPAYAHTRHPSALDHAADILAQQALLRHPDFVVARMKGQYWQVREKVFDYEGRFRRAHELRG
;
A
#
# COMPACT_ATOMS: atom_id res chain seq x y z
N MET A 1 20.01 -18.91 -17.95
CA MET A 1 18.98 -17.86 -17.80
C MET A 1 19.50 -16.93 -16.71
N ILE A 2 19.93 -15.71 -17.07
CA ILE A 2 20.57 -14.79 -16.13
C ILE A 2 19.44 -14.00 -15.46
N GLU A 3 19.10 -14.35 -14.22
CA GLU A 3 18.18 -13.56 -13.40
C GLU A 3 18.82 -12.21 -13.10
N HIS A 4 18.30 -11.14 -13.71
CA HIS A 4 18.70 -9.78 -13.38
C HIS A 4 18.00 -9.35 -12.08
N PHE A 5 18.66 -9.53 -10.93
CA PHE A 5 18.24 -8.98 -9.62
C PHE A 5 18.43 -7.45 -9.52
N GLY A 6 18.52 -6.74 -10.65
CA GLY A 6 18.78 -5.30 -10.68
C GLY A 6 17.58 -4.51 -10.14
N ARG A 7 17.81 -3.67 -9.13
CA ARG A 7 16.75 -2.85 -8.50
C ARG A 7 16.51 -1.51 -9.21
N ARG A 8 17.55 -0.99 -9.87
CA ARG A 8 17.54 0.27 -10.63
C ARG A 8 18.24 0.08 -11.97
N CYS A 9 17.79 0.82 -12.98
CA CYS A 9 18.46 0.92 -14.27
C CYS A 9 19.94 1.32 -14.08
N GLN A 10 20.83 0.65 -14.81
CA GLN A 10 22.27 0.96 -14.80
C GLN A 10 22.67 1.88 -15.97
N GLY A 11 21.71 2.31 -16.78
CA GLY A 11 21.94 3.29 -17.84
C GLY A 11 22.28 4.68 -17.28
N TRP A 12 23.01 5.45 -18.06
CA TRP A 12 23.35 6.84 -17.79
C TRP A 12 23.11 7.68 -19.05
N PHE A 13 22.89 8.97 -18.84
CA PHE A 13 22.83 9.99 -19.87
C PHE A 13 24.02 10.93 -19.63
N GLU A 14 24.67 11.37 -20.69
CA GLU A 14 25.71 12.39 -20.63
C GLU A 14 25.15 13.62 -21.33
N ASP A 15 25.13 14.77 -20.66
CA ASP A 15 24.74 16.04 -21.28
C ASP A 15 25.89 16.63 -22.12
N ASP A 16 25.59 17.67 -22.90
CA ASP A 16 26.59 18.33 -23.77
C ASP A 16 27.74 18.99 -22.96
N ASP A 17 27.56 19.20 -21.65
CA ASP A 17 28.56 19.72 -20.70
C ASP A 17 29.38 18.60 -20.02
N GLY A 18 29.11 17.33 -20.33
CA GLY A 18 29.82 16.16 -19.80
C GLY A 18 29.35 15.68 -18.42
N HIS A 19 28.24 16.19 -17.90
CA HIS A 19 27.63 15.66 -16.69
C HIS A 19 26.91 14.34 -16.97
N ARG A 20 27.19 13.35 -16.12
CA ARG A 20 26.55 12.04 -16.18
C ARG A 20 25.40 11.93 -15.19
N GLU A 21 24.19 11.74 -15.70
CA GLU A 21 23.00 11.47 -14.92
C GLU A 21 22.62 9.98 -15.03
N GLN A 22 22.45 9.30 -13.90
CA GLN A 22 22.00 7.91 -13.90
C GLN A 22 20.49 7.83 -14.14
N CYS A 23 20.07 6.90 -15.00
CA CYS A 23 18.65 6.61 -15.23
C CYS A 23 17.91 6.34 -13.92
N ASP A 24 16.81 7.07 -13.73
CA ASP A 24 16.02 7.05 -12.51
C ASP A 24 14.98 5.93 -12.45
N PHE A 25 14.84 5.14 -13.51
CA PHE A 25 13.91 4.03 -13.59
C PHE A 25 14.28 2.92 -12.59
N ARG A 26 13.29 2.48 -11.80
CA ARG A 26 13.44 1.44 -10.77
C ARG A 26 12.59 0.23 -11.12
N PHE A 27 13.20 -0.94 -11.15
CA PHE A 27 12.50 -2.22 -11.37
C PHE A 27 11.80 -2.69 -10.10
N ARG A 28 12.34 -2.34 -8.92
CA ARG A 28 11.72 -2.58 -7.62
C ARG A 28 11.94 -1.38 -6.71
N PHE A 29 10.90 -0.94 -6.04
CA PHE A 29 10.93 0.25 -5.17
C PHE A 29 9.95 0.10 -4.01
N LYS A 30 10.12 0.93 -2.99
CA LYS A 30 9.10 1.17 -1.95
C LYS A 30 8.69 2.63 -1.97
N ASN A 31 7.40 2.89 -1.81
CA ASN A 31 6.89 4.26 -1.80
C ASN A 31 7.10 4.90 -0.43
N CYS A 32 7.45 6.18 -0.44
CA CYS A 32 7.47 6.95 0.79
C CYS A 32 6.03 7.14 1.31
N PRO A 33 5.73 6.83 2.58
CA PRO A 33 4.39 7.04 3.12
C PRO A 33 3.99 8.52 3.24
N GLN A 34 4.95 9.45 3.14
CA GLN A 34 4.71 10.89 3.28
C GLN A 34 4.54 11.60 1.93
N CYS A 35 5.44 11.37 0.98
CA CYS A 35 5.42 12.06 -0.32
C CYS A 35 5.16 11.13 -1.52
N ASN A 36 4.96 9.83 -1.27
CA ASN A 36 4.78 8.80 -2.30
C ASN A 36 5.94 8.64 -3.29
N ALA A 37 7.10 9.25 -3.03
CA ALA A 37 8.29 9.09 -3.85
C ALA A 37 8.73 7.63 -3.91
N GLU A 38 9.13 7.19 -5.11
CA GLU A 38 9.73 5.88 -5.31
C GLU A 38 11.16 5.86 -4.74
N ASN A 39 11.39 4.96 -3.80
CA ASN A 39 12.68 4.79 -3.15
C ASN A 39 13.24 3.39 -3.41
N ASP A 40 14.56 3.26 -3.38
CA ASP A 40 15.18 1.94 -3.38
C ASP A 40 14.62 1.12 -2.21
N ILE A 41 14.37 -0.18 -2.40
CA ILE A 41 13.82 -1.04 -1.34
C ILE A 41 14.73 -1.04 -0.10
N ALA A 42 16.05 -0.88 -0.26
CA ALA A 42 17.00 -0.77 0.84
C ALA A 42 17.15 0.66 1.41
N ALA A 43 16.51 1.67 0.81
CA ALA A 43 16.58 3.04 1.30
C ALA A 43 16.01 3.15 2.72
N ARG A 44 16.78 3.72 3.64
CA ARG A 44 16.32 3.96 5.02
C ARG A 44 15.61 5.29 5.19
N ARG A 45 15.76 6.19 4.22
CA ARG A 45 15.16 7.53 4.19
C ARG A 45 14.66 7.82 2.78
N CYS A 46 13.60 8.60 2.71
CA CYS A 46 13.06 9.06 1.45
C CYS A 46 14.06 10.00 0.76
N ARG A 47 14.36 9.77 -0.51
CA ARG A 47 15.24 10.63 -1.31
C ARG A 47 14.68 12.03 -1.52
N GLU A 48 13.36 12.20 -1.45
CA GLU A 48 12.69 13.49 -1.72
C GLU A 48 12.39 14.28 -0.44
N CYS A 49 11.96 13.62 0.64
CA CYS A 49 11.50 14.31 1.85
C CYS A 49 12.27 13.92 3.13
N ASP A 50 13.31 13.11 3.02
CA ASP A 50 14.18 12.61 4.10
C ASP A 50 13.49 11.81 5.23
N THR A 51 12.18 11.58 5.12
CA THR A 51 11.39 10.79 6.08
C THR A 51 11.95 9.37 6.17
N VAL A 52 12.11 8.87 7.41
CA VAL A 52 12.58 7.51 7.67
C VAL A 52 11.61 6.50 7.07
N LEU A 53 12.13 5.65 6.20
CA LEU A 53 11.39 4.54 5.60
C LEU A 53 11.58 3.33 6.48
N VAL A 54 10.53 2.97 7.22
CA VAL A 54 10.53 1.79 8.07
C VAL A 54 10.45 0.54 7.17
N ASP A 55 11.34 -0.41 7.42
CA ASP A 55 11.29 -1.71 6.76
C ASP A 55 10.01 -2.46 7.19
N PRO A 56 9.25 -3.06 6.27
CA PRO A 56 8.01 -3.74 6.62
C PRO A 56 8.24 -4.91 7.60
N ASP A 57 9.38 -5.61 7.57
CA ASP A 57 9.67 -6.68 8.55
C ASP A 57 9.83 -6.10 9.94
N ASP A 58 10.60 -5.01 10.07
CA ASP A 58 10.80 -4.34 11.35
C ASP A 58 9.49 -3.76 11.89
N MET A 59 8.64 -3.21 11.01
CA MET A 59 7.31 -2.71 11.37
C MET A 59 6.40 -3.84 11.87
N LEU A 60 6.30 -4.95 11.13
CA LEU A 60 5.49 -6.11 11.51
C LEU A 60 6.00 -6.73 12.82
N LYS A 61 7.32 -6.89 12.95
CA LYS A 61 7.96 -7.41 14.17
C LYS A 61 7.72 -6.50 15.38
N ALA A 62 7.76 -5.18 15.20
CA ALA A 62 7.44 -4.23 16.24
C ALA A 62 5.96 -4.32 16.63
N ALA A 63 5.05 -4.40 15.66
CA ALA A 63 3.62 -4.56 15.91
C ALA A 63 3.30 -5.85 16.68
N LEU A 64 3.89 -6.99 16.30
CA LEU A 64 3.70 -8.28 16.98
C LEU A 64 4.15 -8.29 18.45
N ARG A 65 5.00 -7.36 18.88
CA ARG A 65 5.45 -7.22 20.27
C ARG A 65 4.48 -6.44 21.15
N LEU A 66 3.53 -5.74 20.55
CA LEU A 66 2.58 -4.89 21.26
C LEU A 66 1.31 -5.68 21.58
N LYS A 67 0.89 -5.62 22.86
CA LYS A 67 -0.31 -6.33 23.33
C LYS A 67 -1.61 -5.75 22.79
N ASP A 68 -1.59 -4.47 22.42
CA ASP A 68 -2.72 -3.71 21.91
C ASP A 68 -2.66 -3.55 20.38
N ALA A 69 -1.82 -4.34 19.69
CA ALA A 69 -1.75 -4.37 18.24
C ALA A 69 -2.28 -5.70 17.70
N LEU A 70 -2.95 -5.61 16.56
CA LEU A 70 -3.37 -6.73 15.74
C LEU A 70 -2.57 -6.66 14.44
N VAL A 71 -1.91 -7.77 14.10
CA VAL A 71 -1.30 -7.96 12.78
C VAL A 71 -2.12 -9.03 12.06
N LEU A 72 -2.94 -8.58 11.12
CA LEU A 72 -3.84 -9.42 10.35
C LEU A 72 -3.16 -9.80 9.03
N ARG A 73 -2.99 -11.10 8.79
CA ARG A 73 -2.50 -11.65 7.51
C ARG A 73 -3.65 -11.68 6.52
N CYS A 74 -3.71 -10.70 5.63
CA CYS A 74 -4.91 -10.44 4.86
C CYS A 74 -5.01 -11.43 3.69
N SER A 75 -6.07 -12.24 3.70
CA SER A 75 -6.41 -13.21 2.65
C SER A 75 -7.46 -12.66 1.67
N GLY A 76 -8.15 -11.59 2.04
CA GLY A 76 -9.15 -10.94 1.20
C GLY A 76 -9.72 -9.68 1.85
N MET A 77 -10.50 -8.94 1.06
CA MET A 77 -11.24 -7.78 1.55
C MET A 77 -12.62 -7.66 0.92
N SER A 78 -13.54 -6.99 1.61
CA SER A 78 -14.85 -6.60 1.09
C SER A 78 -15.07 -5.10 1.26
N LEU A 79 -15.79 -4.50 0.32
CA LEU A 79 -16.12 -3.09 0.33
C LEU A 79 -17.63 -2.91 0.52
N GLN A 80 -18.00 -1.88 1.26
CA GLN A 80 -19.37 -1.40 1.42
C GLN A 80 -19.33 0.12 1.33
N HIS A 81 -20.34 0.72 0.71
CA HIS A 81 -20.51 2.17 0.73
C HIS A 81 -21.88 2.53 1.29
N GLY A 82 -22.01 3.79 1.69
CA GLY A 82 -23.27 4.35 2.11
C GLY A 82 -23.14 5.85 2.30
N HIS A 83 -24.21 6.44 2.82
CA HIS A 83 -24.29 7.86 3.06
C HIS A 83 -24.87 8.11 4.46
N ASP A 84 -24.23 8.98 5.23
CA ASP A 84 -24.72 9.46 6.52
C ASP A 84 -24.77 11.00 6.54
N GLU A 85 -25.12 11.60 7.68
CA GLU A 85 -25.17 13.06 7.84
C GLU A 85 -23.82 13.76 7.59
N LYS A 86 -22.70 13.03 7.70
CA LYS A 86 -21.33 13.53 7.48
C LYS A 86 -20.91 13.38 6.01
N GLY A 87 -21.63 12.56 5.26
CA GLY A 87 -21.55 12.42 3.81
C GLY A 87 -21.38 10.97 3.38
N GLU A 88 -20.84 10.79 2.18
CA GLU A 88 -20.53 9.49 1.63
C GLU A 88 -19.33 8.84 2.35
N TRP A 89 -19.49 7.57 2.71
CA TRP A 89 -18.46 6.75 3.34
C TRP A 89 -18.20 5.47 2.55
N LEU A 90 -16.96 5.01 2.64
CA LEU A 90 -16.50 3.72 2.16
C LEU A 90 -15.94 2.92 3.33
N LYS A 91 -16.55 1.78 3.61
CA LYS A 91 -16.10 0.80 4.60
C LYS A 91 -15.37 -0.33 3.87
N ILE A 92 -14.19 -0.65 4.36
CA ILE A 92 -13.37 -1.77 3.87
C ILE A 92 -13.17 -2.72 5.04
N THR A 93 -13.52 -3.99 4.85
CA THR A 93 -13.31 -5.06 5.83
C THR A 93 -12.24 -5.99 5.29
N TYR A 94 -11.20 -6.24 6.08
CA TYR A 94 -10.11 -7.15 5.74
C TYR A 94 -10.27 -8.43 6.55
N TYR A 95 -10.03 -9.56 5.92
CA TYR A 95 -10.19 -10.89 6.51
C TYR A 95 -8.85 -11.64 6.50
N ASP A 96 -8.61 -12.47 7.50
CA ASP A 96 -7.52 -13.45 7.46
C ASP A 96 -7.99 -14.84 7.01
N GLU A 97 -7.05 -15.79 7.00
CA GLU A 97 -7.31 -17.19 6.68
C GLU A 97 -8.07 -17.96 7.78
N ASP A 98 -8.07 -17.43 9.00
CA ASP A 98 -8.64 -18.04 10.20
C ASP A 98 -10.04 -17.45 10.54
N GLY A 99 -10.52 -16.50 9.74
CA GLY A 99 -11.83 -15.85 9.85
C GLY A 99 -11.86 -14.59 10.74
N ALA A 100 -10.71 -14.10 11.21
CA ALA A 100 -10.64 -12.83 11.90
C ALA A 100 -10.81 -11.66 10.92
N ASP A 101 -11.43 -10.58 11.39
CA ASP A 101 -11.66 -9.39 10.57
C ASP A 101 -11.23 -8.09 11.27
N VAL A 102 -10.87 -7.11 10.44
CA VAL A 102 -10.71 -5.73 10.87
C VAL A 102 -11.31 -4.79 9.83
N MET A 103 -12.01 -3.76 10.29
CA MET A 103 -12.64 -2.78 9.42
C MET A 103 -11.99 -1.40 9.50
N SER A 104 -11.98 -0.71 8.36
CA SER A 104 -11.59 0.69 8.24
C SER A 104 -12.70 1.44 7.51
N VAL A 105 -13.10 2.59 8.05
CA VAL A 105 -14.05 3.50 7.39
C VAL A 105 -13.29 4.74 6.94
N SER A 106 -13.46 5.09 5.67
CA SER A 106 -12.87 6.27 5.05
C SER A 106 -13.98 7.14 4.46
N VAL A 107 -13.86 8.46 4.61
CA VAL A 107 -14.74 9.42 3.95
C VAL A 107 -14.13 9.76 2.60
N CYS A 108 -14.83 9.52 1.49
CA CYS A 108 -14.33 9.73 0.12
C CYS A 108 -14.46 11.19 -0.37
N LYS A 109 -14.36 12.18 0.53
CA LYS A 109 -14.63 13.59 0.21
C LYS A 109 -13.48 14.32 -0.48
N ARG A 110 -12.23 14.09 -0.07
CA ARG A 110 -11.10 14.94 -0.51
C ARG A 110 -10.34 14.32 -1.68
N PRO A 111 -10.02 15.08 -2.75
CA PRO A 111 -9.24 14.58 -3.88
C PRO A 111 -7.93 13.89 -3.46
N ALA A 112 -7.19 14.47 -2.52
CA ALA A 112 -5.96 13.87 -2.00
C ALA A 112 -6.17 12.49 -1.34
N GLN A 113 -7.32 12.28 -0.67
CA GLN A 113 -7.65 10.97 -0.09
C GLN A 113 -7.99 9.94 -1.17
N ARG A 114 -8.61 10.38 -2.28
CA ARG A 114 -8.92 9.52 -3.43
C ARG A 114 -7.65 9.11 -4.15
N THR A 115 -6.77 10.06 -4.46
CA THR A 115 -5.48 9.76 -5.10
C THR A 115 -4.63 8.82 -4.23
N ALA A 116 -4.60 9.03 -2.90
CA ALA A 116 -3.91 8.11 -2.00
C ALA A 116 -4.55 6.71 -1.97
N PHE A 117 -5.89 6.62 -2.06
CA PHE A 117 -6.58 5.34 -2.18
C PHE A 117 -6.25 4.64 -3.51
N GLU A 118 -6.31 5.37 -4.62
CA GLU A 118 -6.00 4.88 -5.97
C GLU A 118 -4.59 4.28 -6.02
N GLN A 119 -3.59 5.06 -5.59
CA GLN A 119 -2.18 4.66 -5.58
C GLN A 119 -1.93 3.42 -4.71
N LEU A 120 -2.72 3.24 -3.66
CA LEU A 120 -2.53 2.15 -2.71
C LEU A 120 -3.22 0.85 -3.19
N PHE A 121 -4.48 0.95 -3.58
CA PHE A 121 -5.36 -0.21 -3.84
C PHE A 121 -5.42 -0.65 -5.30
N TYR A 122 -5.09 0.21 -6.27
CA TYR A 122 -4.98 -0.24 -7.65
C TYR A 122 -3.57 -0.81 -7.90
N PRO A 123 -3.45 -1.92 -8.64
CA PRO A 123 -2.15 -2.44 -9.02
C PRO A 123 -1.36 -1.38 -9.82
N PRO A 124 -0.02 -1.30 -9.66
CA PRO A 124 0.81 -0.32 -10.37
C PRO A 124 0.62 -0.30 -11.89
N ALA A 125 0.29 -1.46 -12.49
CA ALA A 125 -0.03 -1.58 -13.92
C ALA A 125 -1.20 -0.68 -14.38
N TYR A 126 -2.12 -0.32 -13.46
CA TYR A 126 -3.25 0.55 -13.73
C TYR A 126 -2.93 2.04 -13.49
N ALA A 127 -1.78 2.40 -12.91
CA ALA A 127 -1.42 3.79 -12.60
C ALA A 127 -1.35 4.70 -13.84
N HIS A 128 -1.12 4.12 -15.03
CA HIS A 128 -1.05 4.85 -16.31
C HIS A 128 -2.30 4.69 -17.18
N THR A 129 -3.24 3.82 -16.79
CA THR A 129 -4.52 3.73 -17.48
C THR A 129 -5.40 4.85 -16.96
N ARG A 130 -5.95 5.69 -17.85
CA ARG A 130 -7.11 6.52 -17.48
C ARG A 130 -8.19 5.56 -16.99
N HIS A 131 -8.42 5.52 -15.69
CA HIS A 131 -9.51 4.74 -15.12
C HIS A 131 -10.81 5.14 -15.85
N PRO A 132 -11.63 4.19 -16.33
CA PRO A 132 -12.78 4.50 -17.19
C PRO A 132 -13.88 5.36 -16.55
N SER A 133 -13.80 5.68 -15.26
CA SER A 133 -14.73 6.58 -14.58
C SER A 133 -13.98 7.37 -13.51
N ALA A 134 -14.29 8.65 -13.37
CA ALA A 134 -13.84 9.43 -12.22
C ALA A 134 -14.33 8.71 -10.95
N LEU A 135 -13.42 8.40 -10.03
CA LEU A 135 -13.76 7.82 -8.72
C LEU A 135 -14.35 8.91 -7.82
N ASP A 136 -15.46 9.48 -8.28
CA ASP A 136 -16.11 10.62 -7.63
C ASP A 136 -16.96 10.18 -6.46
N HIS A 137 -17.44 8.93 -6.49
CA HIS A 137 -18.27 8.35 -5.45
C HIS A 137 -17.69 7.02 -4.95
N ALA A 138 -17.99 6.68 -3.70
CA ALA A 138 -17.65 5.38 -3.12
C ALA A 138 -18.36 4.23 -3.84
N ALA A 139 -19.52 4.50 -4.46
CA ALA A 139 -20.19 3.55 -5.35
C ALA A 139 -19.34 3.17 -6.58
N ASP A 140 -18.61 4.13 -7.16
CA ASP A 140 -17.74 3.88 -8.32
C ASP A 140 -16.57 2.97 -7.94
N ILE A 141 -16.02 3.17 -6.74
CA ILE A 141 -14.95 2.33 -6.18
C ILE A 141 -15.46 0.89 -5.98
N LEU A 142 -16.67 0.72 -5.42
CA LEU A 142 -17.25 -0.61 -5.23
C LEU A 142 -17.51 -1.31 -6.58
N ALA A 143 -17.99 -0.58 -7.59
CA ALA A 143 -18.20 -1.12 -8.93
C ALA A 143 -16.90 -1.67 -9.57
N GLN A 144 -15.75 -1.12 -9.17
CA GLN A 144 -14.42 -1.54 -9.61
C GLN A 144 -13.70 -2.48 -8.63
N GLN A 145 -14.39 -3.04 -7.62
CA GLN A 145 -13.74 -3.86 -6.57
C GLN A 145 -12.86 -5.00 -7.11
N ALA A 146 -13.20 -5.57 -8.28
CA ALA A 146 -12.45 -6.65 -8.90
C ALA A 146 -11.06 -6.22 -9.44
N LEU A 147 -10.86 -4.92 -9.65
CA LEU A 147 -9.58 -4.34 -10.05
C LEU A 147 -8.69 -4.02 -8.84
N LEU A 148 -9.28 -3.96 -7.65
CA LEU A 148 -8.56 -3.62 -6.43
C LEU A 148 -7.80 -4.83 -5.90
N ARG A 149 -6.58 -4.60 -5.44
CA ARG A 149 -5.83 -5.56 -4.64
C ARG A 149 -6.08 -5.34 -3.15
N HIS A 150 -6.06 -6.42 -2.37
CA HIS A 150 -6.00 -6.34 -0.93
C HIS A 150 -4.53 -6.27 -0.46
N PRO A 151 -4.24 -5.70 0.72
CA PRO A 151 -2.90 -5.76 1.31
C PRO A 151 -2.52 -7.21 1.66
N ASP A 152 -1.23 -7.48 1.80
CA ASP A 152 -0.73 -8.73 2.37
C ASP A 152 -0.87 -8.75 3.89
N PHE A 153 -0.67 -7.60 4.54
CA PHE A 153 -0.84 -7.43 5.99
C PHE A 153 -1.60 -6.15 6.33
N VAL A 154 -2.43 -6.22 7.36
CA VAL A 154 -3.09 -5.07 7.97
C VAL A 154 -2.67 -4.99 9.42
N VAL A 155 -2.15 -3.84 9.84
CA VAL A 155 -1.81 -3.59 11.24
C VAL A 155 -2.83 -2.64 11.83
N ALA A 156 -3.48 -3.07 12.91
CA ALA A 156 -4.44 -2.29 13.66
C ALA A 156 -4.03 -2.14 15.12
N ARG A 157 -4.52 -1.09 15.78
CA ARG A 157 -4.33 -0.84 17.21
C ARG A 157 -5.66 -0.75 17.93
N MET A 158 -5.74 -1.30 19.13
CA MET A 158 -6.92 -1.17 19.96
C MET A 158 -7.05 0.29 20.42
N LYS A 159 -8.18 0.92 20.13
CA LYS A 159 -8.52 2.26 20.60
C LYS A 159 -9.87 2.21 21.32
N GLY A 160 -9.82 2.12 22.65
CA GLY A 160 -11.01 1.85 23.45
C GLY A 160 -11.49 0.42 23.22
N GLN A 161 -12.64 0.26 22.56
CA GLN A 161 -13.27 -1.04 22.28
C GLN A 161 -13.19 -1.44 20.80
N TYR A 162 -12.54 -0.65 19.95
CA TYR A 162 -12.48 -0.89 18.51
C TYR A 162 -11.05 -0.96 18.00
N TRP A 163 -10.85 -1.78 16.97
CA TRP A 163 -9.60 -1.83 16.21
C TRP A 163 -9.54 -0.65 15.24
N GLN A 164 -8.46 0.11 15.30
CA GLN A 164 -8.15 1.17 14.35
C GLN A 164 -7.02 0.71 13.43
N VAL A 165 -7.32 0.54 12.13
CA VAL A 165 -6.28 0.28 11.12
C VAL A 165 -5.29 1.44 11.08
N ARG A 166 -4.00 1.11 11.19
CA ARG A 166 -2.88 2.06 11.15
C ARG A 166 -2.07 1.90 9.89
N GLU A 167 -1.68 0.68 9.56
CA GLU A 167 -0.83 0.39 8.40
C GLU A 167 -1.45 -0.69 7.52
N LYS A 168 -1.18 -0.60 6.22
CA LYS A 168 -1.55 -1.59 5.21
C LYS A 168 -0.30 -1.87 4.38
N VAL A 169 0.14 -3.13 4.39
CA VAL A 169 1.35 -3.55 3.68
C VAL A 169 0.93 -4.26 2.41
N PHE A 170 1.32 -3.73 1.26
CA PHE A 170 1.11 -4.31 -0.06
C PHE A 170 2.44 -4.78 -0.63
N ASP A 171 2.40 -5.73 -1.57
CA ASP A 171 3.56 -6.28 -2.27
C ASP A 171 4.68 -6.71 -1.32
N TYR A 172 4.30 -7.34 -0.20
CA TYR A 172 5.25 -7.70 0.83
C TYR A 172 6.24 -8.76 0.32
N GLU A 173 7.52 -8.41 0.26
CA GLU A 173 8.63 -9.30 -0.05
C GLU A 173 9.58 -9.38 1.16
N GLY A 174 9.23 -10.19 2.15
CA GLY A 174 10.02 -10.33 3.37
C GLY A 174 9.91 -11.71 4.02
N ARG A 175 10.28 -11.80 5.30
CA ARG A 175 10.38 -13.07 6.03
C ARG A 175 9.07 -13.61 6.58
N PHE A 176 8.05 -12.76 6.72
CA PHE A 176 6.75 -13.18 7.24
C PHE A 176 5.92 -13.84 6.14
N ARG A 177 5.33 -15.00 6.44
CA ARG A 177 4.48 -15.71 5.48
C ARG A 177 3.24 -14.89 5.12
N ARG A 178 2.94 -14.76 3.82
CA ARG A 178 1.70 -14.17 3.29
C ARG A 178 0.54 -15.17 3.31
N ALA A 179 -0.70 -14.67 3.25
CA ALA A 179 -1.88 -15.53 3.32
C ALA A 179 -1.94 -16.57 2.18
N HIS A 180 -1.52 -16.20 0.97
CA HIS A 180 -1.54 -17.05 -0.23
C HIS A 180 -0.34 -18.01 -0.33
N GLU A 181 0.67 -17.86 0.53
CA GLU A 181 1.82 -18.77 0.53
C GLU A 181 1.46 -20.05 1.28
N LEU A 182 1.59 -21.19 0.58
CA LEU A 182 1.43 -22.52 1.16
C LEU A 182 2.41 -22.68 2.33
N ARG A 183 1.98 -23.36 3.41
CA ARG A 183 2.84 -23.67 4.55
C ARG A 183 4.06 -24.45 4.05
N GLY A 184 5.24 -23.82 4.08
CA GLY A 184 6.53 -24.49 3.95
C GLY A 184 6.89 -25.25 5.22
#